data_AF-A0A4R6UE29-F1
#
_entry.id   AF-A0A4R6UE29-F1
#
_cell.length_a   1.000
_cell.length_b   1.000
_cell.length_c   1.000
_cell.angle_alpha   90.00
_cell.angle_beta   90.00
_cell.angle_gamma   90.00
#
_symmetry.space_group_name_H-M   'P 1'
#
loop_
_entity.id
_entity.type
_entity.pdbx_description
1 polymer ?
#
loop_
_entity_poly.entity_id
_entity_poly.type
_entity_poly.pdbx_seq_one_letter_code
_entity_poly.pdbx_strand_id
1 'polypeptide(L)'
;MKTLLLTLGLFSVAGLGVHPAISAEISGAEVVNNNCARCHNSRPVHEFSLAEWAVILPHMREKAHLTAQETDAVLQFFQTVGQPRAVGTTSTSPSVPLSGSELMTRYGCQGCHQFNGVGGVVGPSLDRIVADKGEPFVRQKIVNPQFNNPASAMPRMPMTEAEVDAILALLKQAKP
;
A
#
# COMPACT_ATOMS: atom_id res chain seq x y z
N MET A 1 41.00 59.06 -36.98
CA MET A 1 41.00 57.61 -37.27
C MET A 1 41.53 56.89 -36.04
N LYS A 2 40.65 56.40 -35.17
CA LYS A 2 40.99 55.62 -33.97
C LYS A 2 40.24 54.30 -34.08
N THR A 3 40.97 53.23 -34.32
CA THR A 3 40.47 51.87 -34.50
C THR A 3 40.01 51.35 -33.14
N LEU A 4 38.69 51.18 -32.98
CA LEU A 4 38.09 50.62 -31.78
C LEU A 4 38.08 49.09 -31.92
N LEU A 5 39.03 48.42 -31.26
CA LEU A 5 39.07 46.96 -31.13
C LEU A 5 37.97 46.53 -30.15
N LEU A 6 36.89 45.95 -30.69
CA LEU A 6 35.83 45.34 -29.90
C LEU A 6 36.29 43.92 -29.50
N THR A 7 36.78 43.76 -28.27
CA THR A 7 37.08 42.44 -27.71
C THR A 7 35.77 41.75 -27.32
N LEU A 8 35.40 40.70 -28.07
CA LEU A 8 34.33 39.78 -27.70
C LEU A 8 34.76 39.02 -26.44
N GLY A 9 34.24 39.43 -25.28
CA GLY A 9 34.42 38.69 -24.03
C GLY A 9 33.59 37.42 -24.05
N LEU A 10 34.25 36.25 -24.00
CA LEU A 10 33.58 35.00 -23.67
C LEU A 10 33.16 35.05 -22.20
N PHE A 11 31.88 35.32 -21.96
CA PHE A 11 31.26 35.04 -20.66
C PHE A 11 31.08 33.53 -20.52
N SER A 12 32.04 32.89 -19.86
CA SER A 12 31.85 31.55 -19.33
C SER A 12 30.97 31.66 -18.09
N VAL A 13 29.68 31.36 -18.23
CA VAL A 13 28.77 31.22 -17.09
C VAL A 13 29.14 29.89 -16.41
N ALA A 14 30.08 29.96 -15.46
CA ALA A 14 30.33 28.88 -14.53
C ALA A 14 29.02 28.59 -13.80
N GLY A 15 28.49 27.39 -14.02
CA GLY A 15 27.26 26.91 -13.42
C GLY A 15 27.33 26.94 -11.90
N LEU A 16 26.57 27.86 -11.30
CA LEU A 16 26.03 27.64 -9.97
C LEU A 16 24.96 26.57 -10.12
N GLY A 17 25.39 25.32 -9.98
CA GLY A 17 24.52 24.18 -9.75
C GLY A 17 23.73 24.46 -8.47
N VAL A 18 22.53 25.02 -8.65
CA VAL A 18 21.43 24.81 -7.74
C VAL A 18 21.16 23.32 -7.83
N HIS A 19 21.84 22.53 -7.01
CA HIS A 19 21.34 21.21 -6.69
C HIS A 19 20.07 21.50 -5.88
N PRO A 20 18.85 21.26 -6.38
CA PRO A 20 17.77 21.12 -5.45
C PRO A 20 18.20 19.99 -4.53
N ALA A 21 18.28 20.29 -3.23
CA ALA A 21 18.28 19.27 -2.22
C ALA A 21 17.21 18.27 -2.63
N ILE A 22 17.58 17.00 -2.70
CA ILE A 22 16.65 15.90 -2.92
C ILE A 22 15.63 16.00 -1.77
N SER A 23 14.54 16.72 -2.00
CA SER A 23 13.32 16.55 -1.23
C SER A 23 13.00 15.08 -1.41
N ALA A 24 12.99 14.31 -0.32
CA ALA A 24 12.68 12.89 -0.37
C ALA A 24 11.44 12.69 -1.27
N GLU A 25 11.63 12.02 -2.41
CA GLU A 25 10.57 11.74 -3.37
C GLU A 25 9.41 11.07 -2.62
N ILE A 26 8.23 11.69 -2.63
CA ILE A 26 7.05 11.14 -1.96
C ILE A 26 6.67 9.84 -2.67
N SER A 27 6.78 8.71 -1.98
CA SER A 27 6.47 7.40 -2.55
C SER A 27 4.96 7.22 -2.71
N GLY A 28 4.45 7.30 -3.95
CA GLY A 28 3.03 7.09 -4.24
C GLY A 28 2.49 5.73 -3.80
N ALA A 29 3.32 4.68 -3.84
CA ALA A 29 2.96 3.34 -3.35
C ALA A 29 2.72 3.33 -1.83
N GLU A 30 3.56 4.03 -1.09
CA GLU A 30 3.46 4.12 0.37
C GLU A 30 2.26 4.99 0.78
N VAL A 31 2.02 6.09 0.07
CA VAL A 31 0.82 6.93 0.26
C VAL A 31 -0.45 6.09 0.08
N VAL A 32 -0.52 5.24 -0.96
CA VAL A 32 -1.67 4.34 -1.19
C VAL A 32 -1.86 3.35 -0.06
N ASN A 33 -0.77 2.70 0.39
CA ASN A 33 -0.82 1.70 1.45
C ASN A 33 -1.27 2.30 2.79
N ASN A 34 -0.75 3.47 3.13
CA ASN A 34 -0.97 4.07 4.45
C ASN A 34 -2.27 4.87 4.54
N ASN A 35 -2.82 5.35 3.41
CA ASN A 35 -3.96 6.26 3.40
C ASN A 35 -5.21 5.73 2.70
N CYS A 36 -5.07 4.99 1.61
CA CYS A 36 -6.21 4.58 0.78
C CYS A 36 -6.72 3.20 1.20
N ALA A 37 -5.81 2.25 1.41
CA ALA A 37 -6.14 0.86 1.77
C ALA A 37 -6.87 0.75 3.12
N ARG A 38 -6.75 1.77 4.00
CA ARG A 38 -7.41 1.82 5.31
C ARG A 38 -8.94 1.76 5.24
N CYS A 39 -9.55 2.23 4.15
CA CYS A 39 -11.02 2.36 4.07
C CYS A 39 -11.67 1.36 3.10
N HIS A 40 -11.05 1.01 1.98
CA HIS A 40 -11.70 0.15 0.97
C HIS A 40 -10.81 -0.97 0.41
N ASN A 41 -9.71 -1.32 1.11
CA ASN A 41 -8.61 -2.14 0.57
C ASN A 41 -8.02 -1.45 -0.70
N SER A 42 -6.74 -1.59 -1.03
CA SER A 42 -6.23 -0.86 -2.21
C SER A 42 -6.97 -1.34 -3.47
N ARG A 43 -7.87 -0.51 -4.03
CA ARG A 43 -8.65 -0.91 -5.21
C ARG A 43 -7.66 -1.20 -6.35
N PRO A 44 -7.91 -2.21 -7.18
CA PRO A 44 -7.04 -2.49 -8.31
C PRO A 44 -6.95 -1.24 -9.19
N VAL A 45 -5.72 -0.81 -9.50
CA VAL A 45 -5.46 0.40 -10.29
C VAL A 45 -6.11 0.33 -11.68
N HIS A 46 -6.31 -0.87 -12.22
CA HIS A 46 -6.95 -1.11 -13.52
C HIS A 46 -8.49 -1.05 -13.49
N GLU A 47 -9.10 -0.81 -12.33
CA GLU A 47 -10.56 -0.64 -12.26
C GLU A 47 -11.03 0.66 -12.92
N PHE A 48 -10.17 1.68 -12.89
CA PHE A 48 -10.40 2.96 -13.56
C PHE A 48 -9.22 3.26 -14.48
N SER A 49 -9.49 3.92 -15.59
CA SER A 49 -8.46 4.51 -16.44
C SER A 49 -7.70 5.61 -15.70
N LEU A 50 -6.52 5.97 -16.18
CA LEU A 50 -5.75 7.10 -15.63
C LEU A 50 -6.53 8.42 -15.67
N ALA A 51 -7.35 8.64 -16.71
CA ALA A 51 -8.19 9.83 -16.82
C ALA A 51 -9.28 9.85 -15.74
N GLU A 52 -9.90 8.70 -15.45
CA GLU A 52 -10.87 8.57 -14.36
C GLU A 52 -10.20 8.74 -12.99
N TRP A 53 -9.01 8.15 -12.78
CA TRP A 53 -8.24 8.35 -11.55
C TRP A 53 -7.84 9.81 -11.31
N ALA A 54 -7.52 10.57 -12.37
CA ALA A 54 -7.25 12.00 -12.28
C ALA A 54 -8.44 12.83 -11.79
N VAL A 55 -9.66 12.30 -11.90
CA VAL A 55 -10.88 12.90 -11.34
C VAL A 55 -11.19 12.37 -9.93
N ILE A 56 -11.00 11.07 -9.71
CA ILE A 56 -11.31 10.40 -8.43
C ILE A 56 -10.34 10.82 -7.32
N LEU A 57 -9.04 10.90 -7.61
CA LEU A 57 -8.02 11.15 -6.59
C LEU A 57 -8.12 12.53 -5.93
N PRO A 58 -8.43 13.64 -6.63
CA PRO A 58 -8.72 14.92 -5.97
C PRO A 58 -9.91 14.87 -5.01
N HIS A 59 -10.93 14.05 -5.28
CA HIS A 59 -12.01 13.81 -4.32
C HIS A 59 -11.51 12.97 -3.13
N MET A 60 -10.71 11.93 -3.40
CA MET A 60 -10.13 11.08 -2.37
C MET A 60 -9.10 11.80 -1.51
N ARG A 61 -8.42 12.83 -2.03
CA ARG A 61 -7.52 13.69 -1.26
C ARG A 61 -8.21 14.27 -0.04
N GLU A 62 -9.40 14.83 -0.21
CA GLU A 62 -10.16 15.42 0.89
C GLU A 62 -10.61 14.36 1.90
N LYS A 63 -11.00 13.17 1.41
CA LYS A 63 -11.45 12.06 2.27
C LYS A 63 -10.29 11.36 2.98
N ALA A 64 -9.13 11.31 2.35
CA ALA A 64 -7.93 10.65 2.83
C ALA A 64 -6.99 11.61 3.58
N HIS A 65 -7.25 12.91 3.53
CA HIS A 65 -6.44 14.01 4.04
C HIS A 65 -5.05 14.10 3.40
N LEU A 66 -4.99 13.90 2.09
CA LEU A 66 -3.74 14.02 1.33
C LEU A 66 -3.43 15.49 1.01
N THR A 67 -2.15 15.80 0.90
CA THR A 67 -1.66 17.02 0.27
C THR A 67 -1.77 16.93 -1.25
N ALA A 68 -1.56 18.08 -1.92
CA ALA A 68 -1.49 18.11 -3.39
C ALA A 68 -0.34 17.21 -3.90
N GLN A 69 0.83 17.31 -3.27
CA GLN A 69 2.03 16.58 -3.68
C GLN A 69 1.87 15.06 -3.50
N GLU A 70 1.22 14.62 -2.42
CA GLU A 70 0.89 13.20 -2.23
C GLU A 70 -0.12 12.71 -3.27
N THR A 71 -1.09 13.54 -3.65
CA THR A 71 -2.07 13.20 -4.70
C THR A 71 -1.37 13.01 -6.05
N ASP A 72 -0.42 13.89 -6.38
CA ASP A 72 0.36 13.81 -7.61
C ASP A 72 1.28 12.57 -7.63
N ALA A 73 1.89 12.25 -6.48
CA ALA A 73 2.70 11.04 -6.32
C ALA A 73 1.87 9.75 -6.55
N VAL A 74 0.63 9.72 -6.07
CA VAL A 74 -0.29 8.60 -6.31
C VAL A 74 -0.67 8.50 -7.80
N LEU A 75 -0.93 9.62 -8.47
CA LEU A 75 -1.22 9.63 -9.91
C LEU A 75 -0.04 9.09 -10.75
N GLN A 76 1.18 9.50 -10.45
CA GLN A 76 2.38 8.98 -11.12
C GLN A 76 2.58 7.49 -10.84
N PHE A 77 2.34 7.06 -9.61
CA PHE A 77 2.40 5.64 -9.28
C PHE A 77 1.37 4.84 -10.08
N PHE A 78 0.12 5.31 -10.15
CA PHE A 78 -0.93 4.66 -10.95
C PHE A 78 -0.62 4.68 -12.44
N GLN A 79 0.04 5.73 -12.95
CA GLN A 79 0.54 5.75 -14.32
C GLN A 79 1.56 4.65 -14.58
N THR A 80 2.39 4.33 -13.59
CA THR A 80 3.45 3.32 -13.71
C THR A 80 2.89 1.90 -13.62
N VAL A 81 1.92 1.66 -12.74
CA VAL A 81 1.39 0.30 -12.48
C VAL A 81 0.08 0.00 -13.23
N GLY A 82 -0.59 1.02 -13.76
CA GLY A 82 -1.85 0.90 -14.51
C GLY A 82 -1.68 0.62 -16.00
N GLN A 83 -0.47 0.70 -16.54
CA GLN A 83 -0.21 0.29 -17.92
C GLN A 83 -0.28 -1.23 -18.02
N PRO A 84 -1.04 -1.81 -18.97
CA PRO A 84 -1.00 -3.23 -19.22
C PRO A 84 0.41 -3.63 -19.65
N ARG A 85 1.18 -4.20 -18.72
CA ARG A 85 2.44 -4.86 -19.06
C ARG A 85 2.06 -6.05 -19.92
N ALA A 86 2.68 -6.18 -21.11
CA ALA A 86 2.55 -7.40 -21.89
C ALA A 86 2.78 -8.58 -20.93
N VAL A 87 1.78 -9.45 -20.81
CA VAL A 87 1.87 -10.67 -20.01
C VAL A 87 2.90 -11.54 -20.70
N GLY A 88 4.17 -11.26 -20.43
CA GLY A 88 5.22 -12.24 -20.59
C GLY A 88 4.81 -13.41 -19.72
N THR A 89 4.69 -14.58 -20.34
CA THR A 89 4.41 -15.86 -19.69
C THR A 89 5.06 -15.87 -18.33
N THR A 90 4.24 -15.75 -17.28
CA THR A 90 4.70 -15.86 -15.90
C THR A 90 5.31 -17.24 -15.78
N SER A 91 6.63 -17.30 -15.83
CA SER A 91 7.37 -18.42 -15.28
C SER A 91 6.97 -18.47 -13.82
N THR A 92 6.18 -19.47 -13.47
CA THR A 92 5.92 -19.86 -12.09
C THR A 92 7.24 -20.25 -11.46
N SER A 93 8.00 -19.24 -11.00
CA SER A 93 8.99 -19.47 -9.97
C SER A 93 8.24 -19.98 -8.74
N PRO A 94 8.75 -20.99 -8.03
CA PRO A 94 8.16 -21.38 -6.76
C PRO A 94 8.22 -20.16 -5.85
N SER A 95 7.07 -19.55 -5.58
CA SER A 95 6.98 -18.51 -4.57
C SER A 95 7.29 -19.16 -3.23
N VAL A 96 8.39 -18.76 -2.61
CA VAL A 96 8.73 -19.16 -1.24
C VAL A 96 7.50 -18.91 -0.36
N PRO A 97 7.03 -19.90 0.42
CA PRO A 97 5.90 -19.70 1.31
C PRO A 97 6.18 -18.55 2.27
N LEU A 98 5.26 -17.59 2.34
CA LEU A 98 5.37 -16.47 3.27
C LEU A 98 5.07 -16.93 4.68
N SER A 99 5.81 -16.39 5.65
CA SER A 99 5.52 -16.56 7.07
C SER A 99 4.21 -15.88 7.46
N GLY A 100 3.63 -16.30 8.60
CA GLY A 100 2.42 -15.66 9.13
C GLY A 100 2.60 -14.15 9.37
N SER A 101 3.78 -13.69 9.78
CA SER A 101 4.07 -12.25 9.97
C SER A 101 4.12 -11.49 8.64
N GLU A 102 4.69 -12.08 7.59
CA GLU A 102 4.68 -11.46 6.27
C GLU A 102 3.26 -11.40 5.71
N LEU A 103 2.46 -12.43 5.96
CA LEU A 103 1.05 -12.46 5.58
C LEU A 103 0.22 -11.44 6.37
N MET A 104 0.49 -11.26 7.67
CA MET A 104 -0.15 -10.24 8.51
C MET A 104 0.03 -8.84 7.90
N THR A 105 1.25 -8.54 7.43
CA THR A 105 1.58 -7.29 6.72
C THR A 105 0.93 -7.24 5.34
N ARG A 106 1.09 -8.28 4.52
CA ARG A 106 0.55 -8.36 3.14
C ARG A 106 -0.95 -8.12 3.13
N TYR A 107 -1.67 -8.70 4.07
CA TYR A 107 -3.12 -8.59 4.18
C TYR A 107 -3.58 -7.46 5.10
N GLY A 108 -2.64 -6.71 5.68
CA GLY A 108 -2.92 -5.49 6.45
C GLY A 108 -3.79 -5.71 7.68
N CYS A 109 -3.75 -6.87 8.33
CA CYS A 109 -4.72 -7.17 9.40
C CYS A 109 -4.60 -6.20 10.57
N GLN A 110 -3.38 -5.69 10.85
CA GLN A 110 -3.14 -4.69 11.90
C GLN A 110 -3.75 -3.32 11.60
N GLY A 111 -4.22 -3.06 10.37
CA GLY A 111 -4.95 -1.83 10.04
C GLY A 111 -6.29 -1.74 10.77
N CYS A 112 -6.92 -2.89 11.04
CA CYS A 112 -8.18 -2.96 11.77
C CYS A 112 -8.03 -3.56 13.17
N HIS A 113 -7.12 -4.51 13.33
CA HIS A 113 -6.97 -5.28 14.55
C HIS A 113 -5.70 -4.92 15.31
N GLN A 114 -5.71 -5.13 16.62
CA GLN A 114 -4.50 -5.10 17.43
C GLN A 114 -3.82 -6.48 17.42
N PHE A 115 -2.48 -6.49 17.39
CA PHE A 115 -1.64 -7.68 17.56
C PHE A 115 -0.39 -7.30 18.36
N ASN A 116 -0.13 -8.04 19.43
CA ASN A 116 0.78 -7.75 20.53
C ASN A 116 0.68 -6.28 20.99
N GLY A 117 -0.53 -5.78 21.23
CA GLY A 117 -0.75 -4.40 21.65
C GLY A 117 -0.60 -3.34 20.55
N VAL A 118 -0.26 -3.68 19.31
CA VAL A 118 -0.05 -2.73 18.20
C VAL A 118 -1.07 -2.93 17.08
N GLY A 119 -1.67 -1.84 16.60
CA GLY A 119 -2.58 -1.85 15.44
C GLY A 119 -3.86 -1.05 15.67
N GLY A 120 -4.89 -1.37 14.89
CA GLY A 120 -6.21 -0.74 14.94
C GLY A 120 -7.14 -1.32 16.00
N VAL A 121 -8.27 -0.63 16.22
CA VAL A 121 -9.33 -1.02 17.16
C VAL A 121 -10.70 -1.18 16.48
N VAL A 122 -10.72 -1.24 15.15
CA VAL A 122 -11.95 -1.45 14.36
C VAL A 122 -12.43 -2.89 14.51
N GLY A 123 -11.50 -3.85 14.45
CA GLY A 123 -11.72 -5.24 14.77
C GLY A 123 -11.33 -5.55 16.22
N PRO A 124 -11.80 -6.68 16.78
CA PRO A 124 -11.35 -7.15 18.09
C PRO A 124 -9.84 -7.43 18.08
N SER A 125 -9.17 -7.33 19.23
CA SER A 125 -7.77 -7.72 19.32
C SER A 125 -7.57 -9.18 18.87
N LEU A 126 -6.47 -9.41 18.15
CA LEU A 126 -6.01 -10.75 17.77
C LEU A 126 -5.18 -11.39 18.87
N ASP A 127 -4.85 -10.63 19.92
CA ASP A 127 -4.15 -11.13 21.10
C ASP A 127 -5.02 -12.18 21.77
N ARG A 128 -4.46 -13.40 21.90
CA ARG A 128 -5.13 -14.57 22.46
C ARG A 128 -6.39 -15.04 21.74
N ILE A 129 -6.72 -14.52 20.55
CA ILE A 129 -8.00 -14.83 19.89
C ILE A 129 -8.22 -16.33 19.67
N VAL A 130 -7.15 -17.09 19.40
CA VAL A 130 -7.20 -18.55 19.25
C VAL A 130 -7.47 -19.25 20.58
N ALA A 131 -6.91 -18.76 21.68
CA ALA A 131 -7.19 -19.31 23.02
C ALA A 131 -8.63 -19.02 23.45
N ASP A 132 -9.16 -17.84 23.11
CA ASP A 132 -10.46 -17.38 23.59
C ASP A 132 -11.64 -17.91 22.75
N LYS A 133 -11.43 -18.16 21.44
CA LYS A 133 -12.48 -18.62 20.52
C LYS A 133 -12.28 -20.02 19.96
N GLY A 134 -11.07 -20.56 20.07
CA GLY A 134 -10.69 -21.83 19.47
C GLY A 134 -10.29 -21.70 18.01
N GLU A 135 -9.34 -22.53 17.60
CA GLU A 135 -8.81 -22.55 16.23
C GLU A 135 -9.87 -22.77 15.13
N PRO A 136 -10.87 -23.67 15.27
CA PRO A 136 -11.88 -23.85 14.23
C PRO A 136 -12.69 -22.58 13.96
N PHE A 137 -13.02 -21.84 15.01
CA PHE A 137 -13.73 -20.58 14.89
C PHE A 137 -12.88 -19.52 14.18
N VAL A 138 -11.62 -19.36 14.61
CA VAL A 138 -10.70 -18.37 14.02
C VAL A 138 -10.44 -18.68 12.54
N ARG A 139 -10.21 -19.96 12.20
CA ARG A 139 -10.10 -20.40 10.80
C ARG A 139 -11.33 -19.98 10.02
N GLN A 140 -12.51 -20.38 10.49
CA GLN A 140 -13.77 -20.09 9.80
C GLN A 140 -13.99 -18.59 9.62
N LYS A 141 -13.59 -17.77 10.61
CA LYS A 141 -13.66 -16.31 10.53
C LYS A 141 -12.71 -15.75 9.47
N ILE A 142 -11.53 -16.32 9.27
CA ILE A 142 -10.58 -15.89 8.23
C ILE A 142 -11.13 -16.24 6.84
N VAL A 143 -11.58 -17.48 6.62
CA VAL A 143 -12.04 -17.93 5.28
C VAL A 143 -13.43 -17.40 4.92
N ASN A 144 -14.32 -17.24 5.89
CA ASN A 144 -15.67 -16.72 5.69
C ASN A 144 -16.06 -15.76 6.81
N PRO A 145 -15.57 -14.51 6.79
CA PRO A 145 -15.80 -13.56 7.89
C PRO A 145 -17.28 -13.34 8.24
N GLN A 146 -18.20 -13.54 7.30
CA GLN A 146 -19.61 -13.25 7.49
C GLN A 146 -20.40 -14.43 8.07
N PHE A 147 -19.75 -15.59 8.32
CA PHE A 147 -20.44 -16.83 8.73
C PHE A 147 -21.26 -16.70 10.02
N ASN A 148 -20.81 -15.86 10.96
CA ASN A 148 -21.46 -15.64 12.25
C ASN A 148 -22.03 -14.23 12.43
N ASN A 149 -21.82 -13.36 11.44
CA ASN A 149 -22.35 -12.01 11.40
C ASN A 149 -22.40 -11.53 9.93
N PRO A 150 -23.58 -11.52 9.29
CA PRO A 150 -23.72 -11.06 7.91
C PRO A 150 -23.27 -9.61 7.67
N ALA A 151 -23.26 -8.78 8.72
CA ALA A 151 -22.86 -7.37 8.66
C ALA A 151 -21.40 -7.13 9.07
N SER A 152 -20.58 -8.17 9.20
CA SER A 152 -19.18 -8.00 9.63
C SER A 152 -18.37 -7.21 8.61
N ALA A 153 -17.62 -6.22 9.10
CA ALA A 153 -16.77 -5.37 8.27
C ALA A 153 -15.47 -6.05 7.81
N MET A 154 -15.12 -7.20 8.40
CA MET A 154 -13.94 -7.96 8.00
C MET A 154 -14.14 -8.49 6.56
N PRO A 155 -13.28 -8.12 5.61
CA PRO A 155 -13.42 -8.53 4.21
C PRO A 155 -13.01 -10.00 4.02
N ARG A 156 -13.55 -10.65 2.98
CA ARG A 156 -13.06 -11.96 2.56
C ARG A 156 -11.69 -11.80 1.91
N MET A 157 -10.65 -12.33 2.56
CA MET A 157 -9.28 -12.24 2.07
C MET A 157 -9.00 -13.35 1.05
N PRO A 158 -8.30 -13.05 -0.06
CA PRO A 158 -7.90 -14.05 -1.05
C PRO A 158 -6.66 -14.81 -0.55
N MET A 159 -6.83 -15.60 0.51
CA MET A 159 -5.79 -16.45 1.10
C MET A 159 -5.93 -17.88 0.58
N THR A 160 -4.80 -18.53 0.32
CA THR A 160 -4.73 -19.99 0.16
C THR A 160 -4.82 -20.68 1.51
N GLU A 161 -5.18 -21.97 1.54
CA GLU A 161 -5.21 -22.76 2.78
C GLU A 161 -3.87 -22.71 3.53
N ALA A 162 -2.74 -22.78 2.81
CA ALA A 162 -1.41 -22.68 3.40
C ALA A 162 -1.15 -21.32 4.07
N GLU A 163 -1.65 -20.23 3.48
CA GLU A 163 -1.54 -18.89 4.08
C GLU A 163 -2.46 -18.75 5.31
N VAL A 164 -3.65 -19.35 5.29
CA VAL A 164 -4.53 -19.41 6.46
C VAL A 164 -3.86 -20.17 7.60
N ASP A 165 -3.22 -21.31 7.30
CA ASP A 165 -2.46 -22.10 8.26
C ASP A 165 -1.31 -21.31 8.88
N ALA A 166 -0.56 -20.58 8.06
CA ALA A 166 0.54 -19.74 8.51
C ALA A 166 0.07 -18.58 9.42
N ILE A 167 -1.06 -17.94 9.09
CA ILE A 167 -1.68 -16.93 9.96
C ILE A 167 -2.14 -17.54 11.27
N LEU A 168 -2.82 -18.69 11.25
CA LEU A 168 -3.26 -19.38 12.48
C LEU A 168 -2.08 -19.76 13.36
N ALA A 169 -0.98 -20.24 12.76
CA ALA A 169 0.24 -20.56 13.48
C ALA A 169 0.85 -19.32 14.17
N LEU A 170 0.80 -18.15 13.53
CA LEU A 170 1.20 -16.88 14.15
C LEU A 170 0.26 -16.49 15.30
N LEU A 171 -1.05 -16.55 15.09
CA LEU A 171 -2.05 -16.14 16.09
C LEU A 171 -2.02 -17.00 17.36
N LYS A 172 -1.61 -18.28 17.25
CA LYS A 172 -1.36 -19.16 18.40
C LYS A 172 -0.20 -18.69 19.28
N GLN A 173 0.72 -17.89 18.74
CA GLN A 173 1.90 -17.37 19.44
C GLN A 173 1.69 -15.97 20.01
N ALA A 174 0.55 -15.33 19.72
CA ALA A 174 0.22 -13.99 20.18
C ALA A 174 0.21 -13.93 21.71
N LYS A 175 0.92 -12.95 22.28
CA LYS A 175 0.97 -12.75 23.73
C LYS A 175 -0.13 -11.75 24.13
N PRO A 176 -0.68 -11.86 25.37
CA PRO A 176 -1.53 -10.82 25.94
C PRO A 176 -0.82 -9.47 26.04
#